data_AF-A0A1Y3AYH1-F1
#
_entry.id   AF-A0A1Y3AYH1-F1
#
_cell.length_a   1.000
_cell.length_b   1.000
_cell.length_c   1.000
_cell.angle_alpha   90.00
_cell.angle_beta   90.00
_cell.angle_gamma   90.00
#
_symmetry.space_group_name_H-M   'P 1'
#
loop_
_entity.id
_entity.type
_entity.pdbx_description
1 polymer ?
#
loop_
_entity_poly.entity_id
_entity_poly.type
_entity_poly.pdbx_seq_one_letter_code
_entity_poly.pdbx_strand_id
1 'polypeptide(L)'
;MTAFLPPNLLALFAPRDPIPYLPPVTKLNHEKKTHGYFGVGQYLHLFEDPKDTPPPVKIETREERLERKQREKLERAAYIREQGIALWDPNNNENATNDPYKTLFVARINADTSESRLRKEFEVYGPIKKVMLIQDKISGKPRGYAFIEFENERDMHSAYKHADGRRVLVDVERGRTVKGWLPRRLGGGLGDSRSTKSSSGFRNGGEDRDEKYVIFEDERENNLFFFYSFY
;
A
#
# COMPACT_ATOMS: atom_id res chain seq x y z
N MET A 1 33.24 -22.69 57.64
CA MET A 1 33.05 -24.16 57.81
C MET A 1 34.28 -24.81 58.46
N THR A 2 34.77 -24.30 59.60
CA THR A 2 35.89 -24.90 60.37
C THR A 2 35.52 -25.15 61.84
N ALA A 3 34.27 -24.86 62.23
CA ALA A 3 33.84 -24.77 63.62
C ALA A 3 33.78 -26.12 64.36
N PHE A 4 33.66 -27.25 63.64
CA PHE A 4 33.52 -28.58 64.24
C PHE A 4 34.55 -29.58 63.68
N LEU A 5 35.78 -29.13 63.46
CA LEU A 5 36.89 -29.99 63.07
C LEU A 5 37.54 -30.63 64.30
N PRO A 6 38.10 -31.85 64.16
CA PRO A 6 38.87 -32.47 65.22
C PRO A 6 40.11 -31.60 65.57
N PRO A 7 40.60 -31.66 66.82
CA PRO A 7 41.54 -30.66 67.38
C PRO A 7 42.87 -30.59 66.61
N ASN A 8 43.31 -31.68 66.00
CA ASN A 8 44.50 -31.74 65.16
C ASN A 8 44.37 -30.91 63.87
N LEU A 9 43.17 -30.84 63.28
CA LEU A 9 42.89 -30.02 62.11
C LEU A 9 42.53 -28.58 62.48
N LEU A 10 41.87 -28.38 63.64
CA LEU A 10 41.53 -27.05 64.15
C LEU A 10 42.81 -26.22 64.43
N ALA A 11 43.87 -26.87 64.93
CA ALA A 11 45.16 -26.24 65.19
C ALA A 11 45.83 -25.62 63.94
N LEU A 12 45.54 -26.13 62.74
CA LEU A 12 46.06 -25.56 61.49
C LEU A 12 45.47 -24.18 61.18
N PHE A 13 44.32 -23.85 61.77
CA PHE A 13 43.64 -22.57 61.60
C PHE A 13 43.90 -21.61 62.76
N ALA A 14 44.95 -21.86 63.56
CA ALA A 14 45.39 -20.91 64.57
C ALA A 14 45.77 -19.56 63.92
N PRO A 15 45.35 -18.43 64.49
CA PRO A 15 45.73 -17.12 63.97
C PRO A 15 47.25 -16.94 64.07
N ARG A 16 47.83 -16.21 63.12
CA ARG A 16 49.21 -15.73 63.24
C ARG A 16 49.28 -14.63 64.30
N ASP A 17 50.51 -14.32 64.71
CA ASP A 17 50.79 -13.15 65.52
C ASP A 17 50.15 -11.88 64.92
N PRO A 18 49.68 -10.94 65.77
CA PRO A 18 49.05 -9.73 65.30
C PRO A 18 50.00 -8.92 64.42
N ILE A 19 49.47 -8.34 63.35
CA ILE A 19 50.26 -7.49 62.47
C ILE A 19 50.80 -6.26 63.23
N PRO A 20 52.07 -5.85 62.98
CA PRO A 20 52.58 -4.60 63.52
C PRO A 20 51.74 -3.42 63.05
N TYR A 21 51.42 -2.50 63.96
CA TYR A 21 50.66 -1.30 63.62
C TYR A 21 51.46 -0.38 62.69
N LEU A 22 50.81 0.08 61.62
CA LEU A 22 51.28 1.15 60.76
C LEU A 22 50.20 2.22 60.65
N PRO A 23 50.55 3.52 60.71
CA PRO A 23 49.59 4.59 60.54
C PRO A 23 48.99 4.58 59.12
N PRO A 24 47.74 5.05 58.94
CA PRO A 24 47.12 5.13 57.62
C PRO A 24 47.87 6.12 56.71
N VAL A 25 48.04 5.74 55.44
CA VAL A 25 48.78 6.53 54.44
C VAL A 25 48.14 7.90 54.18
N THR A 26 46.81 7.98 54.28
CA THR A 26 46.06 9.22 54.05
C THR A 26 45.29 9.62 55.31
N LYS A 27 45.16 10.93 55.52
CA LYS A 27 44.31 11.49 56.58
C LYS A 27 42.85 11.11 56.36
N LEU A 28 42.07 11.11 57.44
CA LEU A 28 40.63 10.91 57.36
C LEU A 28 39.99 12.04 56.54
N ASN A 29 38.87 11.77 55.87
CA ASN A 29 38.25 12.72 54.95
C ASN A 29 37.91 14.09 55.58
N HIS A 30 37.57 14.13 56.87
CA HIS A 30 37.26 15.38 57.59
C HIS A 30 38.51 16.14 58.04
N GLU A 31 39.69 15.50 58.04
CA GLU A 31 40.98 16.13 58.36
C GLU A 31 41.69 16.65 57.10
N LYS A 32 41.19 16.30 55.91
CA LYS A 32 41.70 16.80 54.64
C LYS A 32 41.29 18.25 54.48
N LYS A 33 42.27 19.16 54.44
CA LYS A 33 42.05 20.55 54.04
C LYS A 33 41.95 20.61 52.52
N THR A 34 40.73 20.71 52.00
CA THR A 34 40.47 20.88 50.56
C THR A 34 39.94 22.28 50.27
N HIS A 35 40.28 22.84 49.11
CA HIS A 35 39.53 23.98 48.58
C HIS A 35 38.13 23.46 48.23
N GLY A 36 37.10 23.93 48.93
CA GLY A 36 35.73 23.46 48.73
C GLY A 36 35.26 23.65 47.28
N TYR A 37 34.19 22.96 46.91
CA TYR A 37 33.58 23.17 45.60
C TYR A 37 33.05 24.60 45.46
N PHE A 38 33.33 25.23 44.33
CA PHE A 38 32.78 26.52 43.96
C PHE A 38 31.47 26.34 43.18
N GLY A 39 30.59 27.33 43.25
CA GLY A 39 29.36 27.34 42.45
C GLY A 39 29.63 27.62 40.97
N VAL A 40 28.65 27.31 40.12
CA VAL A 40 28.73 27.54 38.66
C VAL A 40 28.49 29.00 38.25
N GLY A 41 28.20 29.90 39.19
CA GLY A 41 27.87 31.31 38.93
C GLY A 41 28.95 32.08 38.18
N GLN A 42 30.22 31.69 38.33
CA GLN A 42 31.35 32.27 37.60
C GLN A 42 31.22 32.12 36.07
N TYR A 43 30.40 31.18 35.59
CA TYR A 43 30.23 30.88 34.17
C TYR A 43 28.97 31.51 33.55
N LEU A 44 28.21 32.33 34.30
CA LEU A 44 26.97 32.92 33.77
C LEU A 44 27.21 33.82 32.54
N HIS A 45 28.39 34.41 32.42
CA HIS A 45 28.79 35.23 31.27
C HIS A 45 29.01 34.43 29.97
N LEU A 46 29.07 33.09 30.04
CA LEU A 46 29.23 32.22 28.87
C LEU A 46 27.89 31.82 28.23
N PHE A 47 26.76 32.12 28.88
CA PHE A 47 25.44 31.83 28.32
C PHE A 47 25.06 32.92 27.32
N GLU A 48 24.50 32.51 26.18
CA GLU A 48 23.97 33.43 25.17
C GLU A 48 22.78 34.22 25.73
N ASP A 49 22.70 35.50 25.35
CA ASP A 49 21.55 36.32 25.68
C ASP A 49 20.30 35.79 24.94
N PRO A 50 19.14 35.61 25.62
CA PRO A 50 17.92 35.09 25.00
C PRO A 50 17.39 35.90 23.80
N LYS A 51 17.91 37.11 23.58
CA LYS A 51 17.59 37.97 22.45
C LYS A 51 18.36 37.58 21.18
N ASP A 52 19.56 37.03 21.36
CA ASP A 52 20.45 36.61 20.27
C ASP A 52 20.21 35.16 19.85
N THR A 53 19.46 34.40 20.66
CA THR A 53 19.06 33.04 20.33
C THR A 53 17.91 33.05 19.30
N PRO A 54 18.12 32.52 18.08
CA PRO A 54 17.03 32.40 17.11
C PRO A 54 15.94 31.47 17.65
N PRO A 55 14.67 31.69 17.27
CA PRO A 55 13.60 30.79 17.68
C PRO A 55 13.92 29.35 17.22
N PRO A 56 13.58 28.33 18.02
CA PRO A 56 13.86 26.95 17.66
C PRO A 56 13.18 26.61 16.34
N VAL A 57 13.96 25.99 15.43
CA VAL A 57 13.43 25.53 14.14
C VAL A 57 12.40 24.43 14.41
N LYS A 58 11.14 24.69 14.05
CA LYS A 58 10.08 23.69 14.12
C LYS A 58 10.33 22.66 13.03
N ILE A 59 10.83 21.49 13.42
CA ILE A 59 11.00 20.34 12.54
C ILE A 59 9.66 19.62 12.45
N GLU A 60 9.29 19.19 11.24
CA GLU A 60 8.08 18.41 11.03
C GLU A 60 8.05 17.18 11.94
N THR A 61 6.94 17.00 12.62
CA THR A 61 6.67 15.78 13.38
C THR A 61 6.47 14.61 12.42
N ARG A 62 6.59 13.37 12.95
CA ARG A 62 6.34 12.16 12.17
C ARG A 62 4.92 12.13 11.58
N GLU A 63 3.95 12.68 12.31
CA GLU A 63 2.53 12.74 11.92
C GLU A 63 2.35 13.68 10.72
N GLU A 64 2.88 14.91 10.80
CA GLU A 64 2.84 15.88 9.69
C GLU A 64 3.52 15.33 8.43
N ARG A 65 4.65 14.61 8.59
CA ARG A 65 5.32 13.96 7.46
C ARG A 65 4.46 12.87 6.82
N LEU A 66 3.71 12.11 7.61
CA LEU A 66 2.82 11.06 7.12
C LEU A 66 1.61 11.65 6.40
N GLU A 67 1.02 12.71 6.95
CA GLU A 67 -0.08 13.45 6.34
C GLU A 67 0.32 14.07 5.00
N ARG A 68 1.51 14.69 4.93
CA ARG A 68 2.05 15.21 3.67
C ARG A 68 2.14 14.12 2.60
N LYS A 69 2.74 12.97 2.94
CA LYS A 69 2.85 11.83 2.01
C LYS A 69 1.48 11.29 1.57
N GLN A 70 0.52 11.20 2.49
CA GLN A 70 -0.84 10.75 2.15
C GLN A 70 -1.53 11.73 1.22
N ARG A 71 -1.42 13.04 1.49
CA ARG A 71 -1.96 14.10 0.65
C ARG A 71 -1.36 14.09 -0.75
N GLU A 72 -0.03 14.05 -0.86
CA GLU A 72 0.68 13.93 -2.16
C GLU A 72 0.22 12.70 -2.94
N LYS A 73 0.05 11.56 -2.26
CA LYS A 73 -0.45 10.32 -2.88
C LYS A 73 -1.88 10.47 -3.39
N LEU A 74 -2.76 11.09 -2.61
CA LEU A 74 -4.15 11.33 -2.98
C LEU A 74 -4.27 12.32 -4.14
N GLU A 75 -3.51 13.41 -4.10
CA GLU A 75 -3.45 14.42 -5.16
C GLU A 75 -2.91 13.81 -6.46
N ARG A 76 -1.81 13.03 -6.39
CA ARG A 76 -1.27 12.32 -7.56
C ARG A 76 -2.27 11.31 -8.13
N ALA A 77 -2.95 10.55 -7.28
CA ALA A 77 -3.98 9.61 -7.72
C ALA A 77 -5.19 10.32 -8.34
N ALA A 78 -5.57 11.50 -7.81
CA ALA A 78 -6.63 12.33 -8.38
C ALA A 78 -6.24 12.88 -9.74
N TYR A 79 -5.01 13.38 -9.90
CA TYR A 79 -4.48 13.87 -11.17
C TYR A 79 -4.46 12.78 -12.26
N ILE A 80 -3.92 11.60 -11.94
CA ILE A 80 -3.91 10.45 -12.87
C ILE A 80 -5.33 10.06 -13.27
N ARG A 81 -6.28 10.09 -12.33
CA ARG A 81 -7.69 9.80 -12.60
C ARG A 81 -8.30 10.83 -13.52
N GLU A 82 -8.07 12.12 -13.26
CA GLU A 82 -8.59 13.23 -14.07
C GLU A 82 -8.08 13.16 -15.51
N GLN A 83 -6.77 12.96 -15.70
CA GLN A 83 -6.19 12.73 -17.02
C GLN A 83 -6.82 11.52 -17.71
N GLY A 84 -7.00 10.41 -16.98
CA GLY A 84 -7.64 9.21 -17.48
C GLY A 84 -9.10 9.41 -17.89
N ILE A 85 -9.84 10.30 -17.21
CA ILE A 85 -11.21 10.69 -17.57
C ILE A 85 -11.20 11.57 -18.82
N ALA A 86 -10.27 12.53 -18.91
CA ALA A 86 -10.16 13.43 -20.07
C ALA A 86 -9.86 12.67 -21.37
N LEU A 87 -9.08 11.59 -21.31
CA LEU A 87 -8.71 10.76 -22.46
C LEU A 87 -9.66 9.56 -22.68
N TRP A 88 -10.71 9.41 -21.85
CA TRP A 88 -11.66 8.32 -21.95
C TRP A 88 -12.72 8.59 -23.01
N ASP A 89 -12.58 7.92 -24.15
CA ASP A 89 -13.64 7.84 -25.16
C ASP A 89 -14.08 6.37 -25.36
N PRO A 90 -15.27 6.00 -24.89
CA PRO A 90 -15.84 4.66 -25.10
C PRO A 90 -16.04 4.28 -26.56
N ASN A 91 -16.26 5.25 -27.46
CA ASN A 91 -16.64 4.97 -28.85
C ASN A 91 -15.43 4.70 -29.74
N ASN A 92 -14.25 5.24 -29.40
CA ASN A 92 -13.04 5.12 -30.19
C ASN A 92 -12.20 3.87 -29.86
N ASN A 93 -12.86 2.72 -29.64
CA ASN A 93 -12.19 1.47 -29.28
C ASN A 93 -12.18 0.49 -30.45
N GLU A 94 -11.00 0.11 -30.94
CA GLU A 94 -10.84 -0.88 -32.04
C GLU A 94 -11.45 -2.25 -31.69
N ASN A 95 -11.40 -2.62 -30.42
CA ASN A 95 -11.96 -3.86 -29.89
C ASN A 95 -13.42 -3.73 -29.48
N ALA A 96 -14.12 -2.66 -29.87
CA ALA A 96 -15.54 -2.51 -29.56
C ALA A 96 -16.44 -3.28 -30.54
N THR A 97 -17.56 -3.72 -30.01
CA THR A 97 -18.65 -4.33 -30.78
C THR A 97 -19.38 -3.28 -31.64
N ASN A 98 -20.06 -3.68 -32.72
CA ASN A 98 -20.78 -2.73 -33.58
C ASN A 98 -21.93 -2.00 -32.85
N ASP A 99 -22.88 -2.75 -32.29
CA ASP A 99 -24.07 -2.16 -31.65
C ASP A 99 -24.04 -2.34 -30.12
N PRO A 100 -23.89 -1.27 -29.33
CA PRO A 100 -23.82 -1.36 -27.88
C PRO A 100 -25.16 -1.80 -27.23
N TYR A 101 -26.30 -1.56 -27.87
CA TYR A 101 -27.62 -1.97 -27.35
C TYR A 101 -27.89 -3.46 -27.54
N LYS A 102 -27.12 -4.12 -28.40
CA LYS A 102 -27.16 -5.58 -28.61
C LYS A 102 -26.02 -6.32 -27.92
N THR A 103 -25.21 -5.59 -27.14
CA THR A 103 -24.01 -6.12 -26.52
C THR A 103 -24.23 -6.40 -25.03
N LEU A 104 -24.00 -7.65 -24.66
CA LEU A 104 -24.01 -8.12 -23.27
C LEU A 104 -22.60 -8.06 -22.70
N PHE A 105 -22.46 -7.50 -21.50
CA PHE A 105 -21.24 -7.54 -20.70
C PHE A 105 -21.28 -8.75 -19.76
N VAL A 106 -20.23 -9.57 -19.80
CA VAL A 106 -20.09 -10.73 -18.90
C VAL A 106 -18.78 -10.61 -18.16
N ALA A 107 -18.81 -10.64 -16.82
CA ALA A 107 -17.63 -10.54 -15.96
C ALA A 107 -17.56 -11.69 -14.94
N ARG A 108 -16.45 -11.76 -14.20
CA ARG A 108 -16.13 -12.87 -13.27
C ARG A 108 -16.04 -14.23 -13.98
N ILE A 109 -15.58 -14.21 -15.23
CA ILE A 109 -15.34 -15.40 -16.03
C ILE A 109 -14.06 -16.07 -15.50
N ASN A 110 -14.04 -17.41 -15.41
CA ASN A 110 -12.82 -18.13 -15.06
C ASN A 110 -11.76 -17.97 -16.16
N ALA A 111 -10.49 -17.82 -15.77
CA ALA A 111 -9.38 -17.62 -16.71
C ALA A 111 -9.23 -18.77 -17.72
N ASP A 112 -9.64 -19.99 -17.35
CA ASP A 112 -9.58 -21.17 -18.24
C ASP A 112 -10.73 -21.24 -19.25
N THR A 113 -11.66 -20.28 -19.22
CA THR A 113 -12.85 -20.30 -20.09
C THR A 113 -12.49 -19.79 -21.47
N SER A 114 -12.66 -20.63 -22.49
CA SER A 114 -12.50 -20.25 -23.89
C SER A 114 -13.70 -19.47 -24.42
N GLU A 115 -13.46 -18.68 -25.47
CA GLU A 115 -14.52 -17.98 -26.22
C GLU A 115 -15.59 -18.96 -26.73
N SER A 116 -15.17 -20.13 -27.23
CA SER A 116 -16.09 -21.17 -27.71
C SER A 116 -17.04 -21.69 -26.63
N ARG A 117 -16.61 -21.71 -25.37
CA ARG A 117 -17.44 -22.13 -24.24
C ARG A 117 -18.44 -21.05 -23.86
N LEU A 118 -18.02 -19.78 -23.86
CA LEU A 118 -18.92 -18.65 -23.67
C LEU A 118 -19.99 -18.61 -24.76
N ARG A 119 -19.58 -18.79 -26.03
CA ARG A 119 -20.50 -18.83 -27.16
C ARG A 119 -21.58 -19.89 -26.95
N LYS A 120 -21.19 -21.14 -26.67
CA LYS A 120 -22.14 -22.24 -26.45
C LYS A 120 -23.12 -21.99 -25.30
N GLU A 121 -22.64 -21.38 -24.20
CA GLU A 121 -23.48 -21.13 -23.02
C GLU A 121 -24.51 -20.02 -23.27
N PHE A 122 -24.13 -18.98 -24.02
CA PHE A 122 -24.99 -17.83 -24.30
C PHE A 122 -25.83 -17.98 -25.58
N GLU A 123 -25.47 -18.91 -26.47
CA GLU A 123 -26.22 -19.22 -27.70
C GLU A 123 -27.62 -19.79 -27.41
N VAL A 124 -27.84 -20.31 -26.20
CA VAL A 124 -29.16 -20.78 -25.72
C VAL A 124 -30.20 -19.65 -25.70
N TYR A 125 -29.77 -18.39 -25.52
CA TYR A 125 -30.67 -17.24 -25.45
C TYR A 125 -30.97 -16.63 -26.83
N GLY A 126 -30.14 -16.91 -27.84
CA GLY A 126 -30.31 -16.43 -29.19
C GLY A 126 -29.03 -16.46 -30.03
N PRO A 127 -29.13 -16.17 -31.33
CA PRO A 127 -27.99 -16.16 -32.25
C PRO A 127 -26.98 -15.06 -31.87
N ILE A 128 -25.72 -15.49 -31.71
CA ILE A 128 -24.59 -14.62 -31.38
C ILE A 128 -23.86 -14.22 -32.67
N LYS A 129 -23.69 -12.91 -32.85
CA LYS A 129 -22.96 -12.30 -33.96
C LYS A 129 -21.45 -12.26 -33.72
N LYS A 130 -21.03 -11.86 -32.53
CA LYS A 130 -19.60 -11.73 -32.18
C LYS A 130 -19.38 -11.93 -30.68
N VAL A 131 -18.30 -12.63 -30.32
CA VAL A 131 -17.82 -12.71 -28.94
C VAL A 131 -16.44 -12.06 -28.88
N MET A 132 -16.20 -11.25 -27.87
CA MET A 132 -14.93 -10.57 -27.64
C MET A 132 -14.47 -10.84 -26.20
N LEU A 133 -13.52 -11.76 -26.04
CA LEU A 133 -12.89 -12.01 -24.76
C LEU A 133 -11.74 -11.02 -24.56
N ILE A 134 -11.82 -10.17 -23.54
CA ILE A 134 -10.79 -9.16 -23.32
C ILE A 134 -9.60 -9.77 -22.59
N GLN A 135 -8.44 -9.61 -23.19
CA GLN A 135 -7.15 -10.05 -22.68
C GLN A 135 -6.27 -8.84 -22.41
N ASP A 136 -5.36 -8.98 -21.45
CA ASP A 136 -4.33 -7.98 -21.20
C ASP A 136 -3.33 -7.97 -22.36
N LYS A 137 -3.11 -6.80 -22.97
CA LYS A 137 -2.23 -6.64 -24.14
C LYS A 137 -0.78 -7.00 -23.84
N ILE A 138 -0.34 -6.87 -22.58
CA ILE A 138 1.05 -7.12 -22.19
C ILE A 138 1.24 -8.60 -21.85
N SER A 139 0.43 -9.12 -20.93
CA SER A 139 0.59 -10.50 -20.44
C SER A 139 -0.10 -11.56 -21.30
N GLY A 140 -1.01 -11.16 -22.21
CA GLY A 140 -1.87 -12.06 -22.99
C GLY A 140 -2.90 -12.82 -22.16
N LYS A 141 -2.98 -12.57 -20.85
CA LYS A 141 -3.90 -13.29 -19.95
C LYS A 141 -5.32 -12.72 -20.05
N PRO A 142 -6.36 -13.57 -19.98
CA PRO A 142 -7.74 -13.10 -19.99
C PRO A 142 -8.02 -12.27 -18.74
N ARG A 143 -8.67 -11.11 -18.92
CA ARG A 143 -9.00 -10.18 -17.83
C ARG A 143 -10.21 -10.64 -17.01
N GLY A 144 -10.86 -11.74 -17.41
CA GLY A 144 -12.02 -12.31 -16.74
C GLY A 144 -13.36 -11.62 -17.09
N TYR A 145 -13.42 -10.90 -18.21
CA TYR A 145 -14.66 -10.38 -18.78
C TYR A 145 -14.67 -10.43 -20.30
N ALA A 146 -15.87 -10.43 -20.88
CA ALA A 146 -16.13 -10.52 -22.30
C ALA A 146 -17.34 -9.67 -22.70
N PHE A 147 -17.39 -9.30 -23.98
CA PHE A 147 -18.54 -8.67 -24.63
C PHE A 147 -19.15 -9.64 -25.64
N ILE A 148 -20.46 -9.79 -25.64
CA ILE A 148 -21.20 -10.69 -26.54
C ILE A 148 -22.22 -9.88 -27.32
N GLU A 149 -22.04 -9.77 -28.63
CA GLU A 149 -23.00 -9.16 -29.57
C GLU A 149 -24.04 -10.21 -30.00
N PHE A 150 -25.30 -9.94 -29.73
CA PHE A 150 -26.42 -10.70 -30.30
C PHE A 150 -26.88 -10.08 -31.63
N GLU A 151 -27.52 -10.89 -32.48
CA GLU A 151 -28.17 -10.37 -33.69
C GLU A 151 -29.35 -9.45 -33.35
N ASN A 152 -30.13 -9.84 -32.34
CA ASN A 152 -31.30 -9.12 -31.86
C ASN A 152 -31.13 -8.58 -30.43
N GLU A 153 -31.65 -7.39 -30.20
CA GLU A 153 -31.69 -6.76 -28.87
C GLU A 153 -32.56 -7.54 -27.87
N ARG A 154 -33.63 -8.18 -28.35
CA ARG A 154 -34.53 -9.00 -27.52
C ARG A 154 -33.81 -10.19 -26.88
N ASP A 155 -32.89 -10.79 -27.63
CA ASP A 155 -32.12 -11.96 -27.19
C ASP A 155 -31.09 -11.56 -26.13
N MET A 156 -30.44 -10.40 -26.32
CA MET A 156 -29.57 -9.78 -25.31
C MET A 156 -30.32 -9.53 -23.99
N HIS A 157 -31.51 -8.91 -24.06
CA HIS A 157 -32.34 -8.66 -22.88
C HIS A 157 -32.81 -9.95 -22.19
N SER A 158 -33.11 -10.99 -22.97
CA SER A 158 -33.44 -12.32 -22.45
C SER A 158 -32.25 -12.92 -21.69
N ALA A 159 -31.05 -12.84 -22.26
CA ALA A 159 -29.81 -13.29 -21.61
C ALA A 159 -29.55 -12.50 -20.31
N TYR A 160 -29.69 -11.18 -20.32
CA TYR A 160 -29.52 -10.35 -19.12
C TYR A 160 -30.45 -10.78 -17.98
N LYS A 161 -31.73 -11.06 -18.26
CA LYS A 161 -32.70 -11.47 -17.22
C LYS A 161 -32.49 -12.88 -16.68
N HIS A 162 -32.05 -13.82 -17.52
CA HIS A 162 -32.02 -15.25 -17.16
C HIS A 162 -30.61 -15.78 -16.85
N ALA A 163 -29.56 -15.09 -17.30
CA ALA A 163 -28.18 -15.47 -17.01
C ALA A 163 -27.64 -14.80 -15.73
N ASP A 164 -28.27 -13.72 -15.27
CA ASP A 164 -27.91 -13.08 -14.00
C ASP A 164 -28.24 -13.99 -12.80
N GLY A 165 -27.27 -14.15 -11.88
CA GLY A 165 -27.37 -15.08 -10.75
C GLY A 165 -26.67 -16.44 -10.91
N ARG A 166 -26.09 -16.74 -12.09
CA ARG A 166 -25.15 -17.87 -12.24
C ARG A 166 -23.75 -17.51 -11.69
N ARG A 167 -22.78 -18.42 -11.82
CA ARG A 167 -21.38 -18.23 -11.34
C ARG A 167 -20.63 -17.04 -11.98
N VAL A 168 -21.23 -16.37 -12.97
CA VAL A 168 -20.69 -15.21 -13.70
C VAL A 168 -21.60 -14.00 -13.48
N LEU A 169 -21.04 -12.80 -13.57
CA LEU A 169 -21.80 -11.56 -13.53
C LEU A 169 -22.21 -11.19 -14.96
N VAL A 170 -23.47 -10.82 -15.14
CA VAL A 170 -24.01 -10.41 -16.44
C VAL A 170 -24.59 -9.01 -16.31
N ASP A 171 -24.25 -8.12 -17.24
CA ASP A 171 -24.78 -6.75 -17.29
C ASP A 171 -24.94 -6.31 -18.75
N VAL A 172 -25.60 -5.17 -18.97
CA VAL A 172 -25.62 -4.51 -20.27
C VAL A 172 -24.32 -3.73 -20.50
N GLU A 173 -23.97 -3.47 -21.76
CA GLU A 173 -22.79 -2.66 -22.08
C GLU A 173 -22.99 -1.18 -21.69
N ARG A 174 -22.61 -0.80 -20.47
CA ARG A 174 -22.80 0.57 -19.96
C ARG A 174 -21.86 1.62 -20.55
N GLY A 175 -20.71 1.19 -21.07
CA GLY A 175 -19.65 2.07 -21.59
C GLY A 175 -20.13 3.08 -22.62
N ARG A 176 -20.92 2.62 -23.59
CA ARG A 176 -21.45 3.43 -24.69
C ARG A 176 -22.95 3.76 -24.56
N THR A 177 -23.68 3.11 -23.65
CA THR A 177 -25.13 3.30 -23.50
C THR A 177 -25.51 4.27 -22.37
N VAL A 178 -24.76 4.30 -21.26
CA VAL A 178 -25.11 5.08 -20.07
C VAL A 178 -24.33 6.38 -20.04
N LYS A 179 -25.04 7.51 -20.08
CA LYS A 179 -24.43 8.85 -20.01
C LYS A 179 -23.70 9.04 -18.67
N GLY A 180 -22.44 9.47 -18.74
CA GLY A 180 -21.60 9.68 -17.56
C GLY A 180 -21.06 8.40 -16.93
N TRP A 181 -21.19 7.25 -17.59
CA TRP A 181 -20.61 6.01 -17.12
C TRP A 181 -19.09 6.05 -17.16
N LEU A 182 -18.47 5.80 -16.00
CA LEU A 182 -17.02 5.66 -15.88
C LEU A 182 -16.67 4.22 -15.47
N PRO A 183 -15.65 3.60 -16.06
CA PRO A 183 -15.13 2.33 -15.61
C PRO A 183 -14.47 2.46 -14.23
N ARG A 184 -14.30 1.32 -13.54
CA ARG A 184 -13.78 1.30 -12.15
C ARG A 184 -12.41 1.95 -12.00
N ARG A 185 -11.52 1.79 -12.98
CA ARG A 185 -10.17 2.41 -12.98
C ARG A 185 -10.20 3.94 -12.94
N LEU A 186 -11.32 4.54 -13.36
CA LEU A 186 -11.54 6.00 -13.36
C LEU A 186 -12.42 6.46 -12.18
N GLY A 187 -12.62 5.60 -11.17
CA GLY A 187 -13.41 5.93 -9.98
C GLY A 187 -14.92 5.71 -10.10
N GLY A 188 -15.40 5.10 -11.19
CA GLY A 188 -16.78 4.65 -11.34
C GLY A 188 -16.94 3.14 -11.16
N GLY A 189 -17.71 2.52 -12.06
CA GLY A 189 -17.94 1.08 -12.12
C GLY A 189 -19.02 0.55 -11.17
N LEU A 190 -19.65 -0.57 -11.56
CA LEU A 190 -20.66 -1.24 -10.74
C LEU A 190 -20.04 -2.36 -9.89
N GLY A 191 -20.66 -2.60 -8.74
CA GLY A 191 -20.36 -3.73 -7.87
C GLY A 191 -19.27 -3.43 -6.86
N ASP A 192 -19.49 -3.89 -5.63
CA ASP A 192 -18.50 -3.90 -4.55
C ASP A 192 -17.65 -5.18 -4.72
N SER A 193 -16.42 -5.05 -5.21
CA SER A 193 -15.49 -6.17 -5.10
C SER A 193 -15.11 -6.34 -3.63
N ARG A 194 -15.19 -7.57 -3.14
CA ARG A 194 -14.87 -8.07 -1.79
C ARG A 194 -13.59 -7.55 -1.09
N SER A 195 -12.81 -6.66 -1.71
CA SER A 195 -11.64 -6.04 -1.11
C SER A 195 -11.96 -4.82 -0.23
N THR A 196 -13.14 -4.23 -0.34
CA THR A 196 -13.49 -2.98 0.38
C THR A 196 -14.16 -3.21 1.75
N LYS A 197 -14.49 -4.45 2.11
CA LYS A 197 -14.86 -4.83 3.48
C LYS A 197 -13.64 -5.36 4.26
N SER A 198 -12.67 -4.48 4.52
CA SER A 198 -11.81 -4.62 5.69
C SER A 198 -11.49 -3.25 6.28
N SER A 199 -12.53 -2.53 6.67
CA SER A 199 -12.44 -1.41 7.60
C SER A 199 -12.16 -1.92 9.03
N SER A 200 -10.99 -2.52 9.24
CA SER A 200 -10.34 -2.76 10.54
C SER A 200 -9.17 -3.73 10.34
N GLY A 201 -7.99 -3.22 10.00
CA GLY A 201 -6.83 -4.08 9.86
C GLY A 201 -5.62 -3.32 9.37
N PHE A 202 -4.91 -2.67 10.30
CA PHE A 202 -3.47 -2.48 10.18
C PHE A 202 -2.83 -3.84 9.85
N ARG A 203 -2.60 -4.12 8.56
CA ARG A 203 -1.64 -5.13 8.14
C ARG A 203 -0.35 -4.40 7.81
N ASN A 204 0.45 -4.21 8.84
CA ASN A 204 1.89 -4.17 8.72
C ASN A 204 2.32 -5.45 7.99
N GLY A 205 2.83 -5.27 6.78
CA GLY A 205 3.30 -6.33 5.91
C GLY A 205 3.94 -5.64 4.72
N GLY A 206 5.16 -5.16 4.94
CA GLY A 206 6.00 -4.63 3.88
C GLY A 206 6.21 -5.73 2.84
N GLU A 207 5.50 -5.58 1.75
CA GLU A 207 5.91 -6.10 0.47
C GLU A 207 5.55 -4.98 -0.49
N ASP A 208 6.54 -4.12 -0.73
CA ASP A 208 6.56 -3.16 -1.82
C ASP A 208 6.40 -3.95 -3.13
N ARG A 209 5.16 -4.35 -3.44
CA ARG A 209 4.75 -4.52 -4.81
C ARG A 209 4.65 -3.12 -5.36
N ASP A 210 5.82 -2.62 -5.76
CA ASP A 210 5.96 -1.61 -6.78
C ASP A 210 5.08 -2.07 -7.96
N GLU A 211 3.82 -1.63 -7.98
CA GLU A 211 3.11 -1.42 -9.23
C GLU A 211 3.89 -0.30 -9.93
N LYS A 212 5.01 -0.71 -10.55
CA LYS A 212 5.86 0.13 -11.37
C LYS A 212 4.98 0.67 -12.49
N TYR A 213 4.47 1.87 -12.31
CA TYR A 213 4.37 2.80 -13.42
C TYR A 213 5.80 3.02 -13.90
N VAL A 214 6.24 2.21 -14.87
CA VAL A 214 7.51 2.45 -15.57
C VAL A 214 7.26 3.66 -16.46
N ILE A 215 7.68 4.82 -15.98
CA ILE A 215 7.77 6.04 -16.78
C ILE A 215 9.12 5.94 -17.51
N PHE A 216 9.10 5.65 -18.80
CA PHE A 216 10.26 5.88 -19.67
C PHE A 216 10.18 7.34 -20.15
N GLU A 217 11.09 8.18 -19.68
CA GLU A 217 11.38 9.47 -20.32
C GLU A 217 12.27 9.17 -21.53
N ASP A 218 11.73 9.28 -22.75
CA ASP A 218 12.55 9.33 -23.97
C ASP A 218 12.80 10.81 -24.28
N GLU A 219 14.03 11.28 -24.04
CA GLU A 219 14.42 12.69 -24.14
C GLU A 219 14.37 13.26 -25.58
N ARG A 220 13.97 12.48 -26.57
CA ARG A 220 14.06 12.88 -27.99
C ARG A 220 12.76 13.36 -28.61
N GLU A 221 11.62 13.13 -27.97
CA GLU A 221 10.34 13.69 -28.41
C GLU A 221 9.54 14.07 -27.17
N ASN A 222 9.10 15.34 -27.07
CA ASN A 222 8.20 15.84 -26.03
C ASN A 222 6.78 15.24 -26.15
N ASN A 223 6.69 13.91 -26.25
CA ASN A 223 5.47 13.13 -26.26
C ASN A 223 5.50 12.21 -25.03
N LEU A 224 4.62 12.50 -24.07
CA LEU A 224 4.33 11.58 -22.98
C LEU A 224 3.70 10.30 -23.57
N PHE A 225 4.51 9.28 -23.83
CA PHE A 225 4.01 7.97 -24.18
C PHE A 225 3.54 7.25 -22.91
N PHE A 226 2.25 7.37 -22.63
CA PHE A 226 1.59 6.46 -21.71
C PHE A 226 1.50 5.09 -22.38
N PHE A 227 2.33 4.13 -21.95
CA PHE A 227 2.01 2.73 -22.19
C PHE A 227 0.77 2.38 -21.37
N TYR A 228 -0.37 2.47 -22.05
CA TYR A 228 -1.63 1.94 -21.58
C TYR A 228 -1.47 0.46 -21.28
N SER A 229 -1.56 0.09 -20.00
CA SER A 229 -2.30 -1.12 -19.67
C SER A 229 -3.75 -0.82 -20.07
N PHE A 230 -4.11 -1.24 -21.29
CA PHE A 230 -5.49 -1.09 -21.79
C PHE A 230 -6.38 -1.94 -20.90
N TYR A 231 -7.18 -1.25 -20.08
CA TYR A 231 -8.20 -1.80 -19.20
C TYR A 231 -9.59 -1.53 -19.77
#